data_AF-A0A0K9UWT2-F1
#
_entry.id   AF-A0A0K9UWT2-F1
#
_cell.length_a   1.000
_cell.length_b   1.000
_cell.length_c   1.000
_cell.angle_alpha   90.00
_cell.angle_beta   90.00
_cell.angle_gamma   90.00
#
_symmetry.space_group_name_H-M   'P 1'
#
loop_
_entity.id
_entity.type
_entity.pdbx_description
1 polymer ?
#
loop_
_entity_poly.entity_id
_entity_poly.type
_entity_poly.pdbx_seq_one_letter_code
_entity_poly.pdbx_strand_id
1 'polypeptide(L)'
;MEGQSKGTVYAHAYFSASVERTLSADNFGDQCAGLTSVALTAFMVESYLNYLCENIYLIEGRASKYLDDNSQENIVETLNAMKNVDKERSFNVRLAEVLGYSAQAKIMMKSLRKSVHKKQRDEFDQDLRDCKEFNVIESKYKFSAKDKLKSVLKACGTPQAEYDKLLQVNNKLFDARNALAHGRAEYLDANFKSNDELSVSEAVPTVTAGWQEQCTLEKAKAMYESSKELIAYLNKAFLAESQPLNRLSSQVSAVS
;
A
#
# COMPACT_ATOMS: atom_id res chain seq x y z
N MET A 1 -27.86 14.32 24.11
CA MET A 1 -27.07 13.15 23.68
C MET A 1 -26.04 13.65 22.71
N GLU A 2 -24.79 13.60 23.14
CA GLU A 2 -23.66 13.76 22.22
C GLU A 2 -23.23 12.34 21.82
N GLY A 3 -22.94 12.11 20.56
CA GLY A 3 -22.51 10.81 20.06
C GLY A 3 -21.22 10.99 19.26
N GLN A 4 -20.31 10.01 19.37
CA GLN A 4 -19.12 9.96 18.53
C GLN A 4 -19.26 8.79 17.56
N SER A 5 -19.07 9.08 16.27
CA SER A 5 -18.97 8.08 15.21
C SER A 5 -17.51 7.94 14.80
N LYS A 6 -17.00 6.71 14.77
CA LYS A 6 -15.68 6.37 14.24
C LYS A 6 -15.88 5.43 13.06
N GLY A 7 -15.18 5.66 11.97
CA GLY A 7 -15.25 4.82 10.79
C GLY A 7 -13.92 4.70 10.06
N THR A 8 -13.79 3.61 9.30
CA THR A 8 -12.64 3.34 8.44
C THR A 8 -13.08 3.41 6.99
N VAL A 9 -12.43 4.29 6.23
CA VAL A 9 -12.63 4.42 4.78
C VAL A 9 -11.49 3.69 4.07
N TYR A 10 -11.81 2.64 3.33
CA TYR A 10 -10.85 1.86 2.57
C TYR A 10 -10.57 2.53 1.21
N ALA A 11 -9.81 3.62 1.23
CA ALA A 11 -9.60 4.47 0.06
C ALA A 11 -9.01 3.70 -1.15
N HIS A 12 -8.19 2.67 -0.91
CA HIS A 12 -7.66 1.81 -1.97
C HIS A 12 -8.74 1.19 -2.87
N ALA A 13 -9.91 0.84 -2.33
CA ALA A 13 -11.01 0.29 -3.12
C ALA A 13 -11.62 1.34 -4.07
N TYR A 14 -11.79 2.57 -3.59
CA TYR A 14 -12.24 3.69 -4.42
C TYR A 14 -11.23 4.02 -5.52
N PHE A 15 -9.94 4.01 -5.20
CA PHE A 15 -8.90 4.24 -6.20
C PHE A 15 -8.85 3.12 -7.24
N SER A 16 -8.93 1.86 -6.84
CA SER A 16 -9.00 0.71 -7.77
C SER A 16 -10.17 0.84 -8.75
N ALA A 17 -11.39 1.07 -8.23
CA ALA A 17 -12.57 1.26 -9.07
C ALA A 17 -12.44 2.48 -10.02
N SER A 18 -11.74 3.53 -9.58
CA SER A 18 -11.51 4.72 -10.40
C SER A 18 -10.49 4.47 -11.51
N VAL A 19 -9.44 3.68 -11.25
CA VAL A 19 -8.48 3.24 -12.27
C VAL A 19 -9.22 2.43 -13.33
N GLU A 20 -10.03 1.45 -12.94
CA GLU A 20 -10.78 0.60 -13.88
C GLU A 20 -11.68 1.42 -14.80
N ARG A 21 -12.45 2.36 -14.23
CA ARG A 21 -13.27 3.28 -15.02
C ARG A 21 -12.45 4.12 -15.99
N THR A 22 -11.29 4.60 -15.57
CA THR A 22 -10.40 5.42 -16.42
C THR A 22 -9.83 4.59 -17.56
N LEU A 23 -9.39 3.36 -17.30
CA LEU A 23 -8.82 2.45 -18.29
C LEU A 23 -9.83 1.93 -19.31
N SER A 24 -11.12 1.92 -18.95
CA SER A 24 -12.24 1.50 -19.80
C SER A 24 -12.96 2.66 -20.49
N ALA A 25 -12.57 3.91 -20.24
CA ALA A 25 -13.23 5.07 -20.83
C ALA A 25 -12.65 5.40 -22.21
N ASP A 26 -13.49 5.37 -23.24
CA ASP A 26 -13.08 5.62 -24.63
C ASP A 26 -12.79 7.10 -24.94
N ASN A 27 -13.21 8.02 -24.06
CA ASN A 27 -13.18 9.47 -24.29
C ASN A 27 -12.02 10.21 -23.61
N PHE A 28 -11.14 9.51 -22.87
CA PHE A 28 -10.03 10.16 -22.17
C PHE A 28 -8.82 10.48 -23.07
N GLY A 29 -8.61 9.71 -24.14
CA GLY A 29 -7.37 9.72 -24.91
C GLY A 29 -6.20 9.08 -24.17
N ASP A 30 -5.20 8.57 -24.91
CA ASP A 30 -4.11 7.72 -24.39
C ASP A 30 -3.36 8.38 -23.21
N GLN A 31 -2.88 9.60 -23.42
CA GLN A 31 -2.05 10.28 -22.43
C GLN A 31 -2.82 10.64 -21.16
N CYS A 32 -4.01 11.25 -21.27
CA CYS A 32 -4.77 11.65 -20.09
C CYS A 32 -5.27 10.43 -19.29
N ALA A 33 -5.68 9.36 -19.99
CA ALA A 33 -6.04 8.10 -19.35
C ALA A 33 -4.84 7.49 -18.61
N GLY A 34 -3.67 7.44 -19.24
CA GLY A 34 -2.47 6.86 -18.66
C GLY A 34 -1.96 7.64 -17.45
N LEU A 35 -1.90 8.98 -17.52
CA LEU A 35 -1.52 9.86 -16.41
C LEU A 35 -2.43 9.67 -15.19
N THR A 36 -3.73 9.72 -15.42
CA THR A 36 -4.76 9.56 -14.38
C THR A 36 -4.65 8.18 -13.74
N SER A 37 -4.50 7.14 -14.56
CA SER A 37 -4.40 5.75 -14.10
C SER A 37 -3.14 5.50 -13.28
N VAL A 38 -1.97 6.04 -13.68
CA VAL A 38 -0.73 5.95 -12.89
C VAL A 38 -0.89 6.62 -11.52
N ALA A 39 -1.44 7.83 -11.49
CA ALA A 39 -1.65 8.56 -10.24
C ALA A 39 -2.62 7.82 -9.29
N LEU A 40 -3.77 7.38 -9.80
CA LEU A 40 -4.76 6.62 -9.03
C LEU A 40 -4.22 5.27 -8.56
N THR A 41 -3.43 4.57 -9.38
CA THR A 41 -2.78 3.31 -8.99
C THR A 41 -1.79 3.52 -7.86
N ALA A 42 -1.00 4.62 -7.88
CA ALA A 42 -0.11 4.96 -6.78
C ALA A 42 -0.88 5.25 -5.48
N PHE A 43 -2.00 5.98 -5.55
CA PHE A 43 -2.85 6.21 -4.36
C PHE A 43 -3.49 4.92 -3.84
N MET A 44 -3.90 4.02 -4.74
CA MET A 44 -4.39 2.68 -4.38
C MET A 44 -3.34 1.91 -3.58
N VAL A 45 -2.13 1.76 -4.11
CA VAL A 45 -1.04 1.00 -3.47
C VAL A 45 -0.65 1.65 -2.14
N GLU A 46 -0.49 2.97 -2.09
CA GLU A 46 -0.14 3.67 -0.86
C GLU A 46 -1.20 3.52 0.23
N SER A 47 -2.49 3.65 -0.13
CA SER A 47 -3.59 3.44 0.80
C SER A 47 -3.65 1.99 1.30
N TYR A 48 -3.40 1.01 0.42
CA TYR A 48 -3.39 -0.40 0.81
C TYR A 48 -2.21 -0.73 1.74
N LEU A 49 -1.03 -0.15 1.50
CA LEU A 49 0.11 -0.31 2.40
C LEU A 49 -0.14 0.32 3.77
N ASN A 50 -0.81 1.47 3.86
CA ASN A 50 -1.23 2.05 5.13
C ASN A 50 -2.18 1.12 5.88
N TYR A 51 -3.19 0.62 5.17
CA TYR A 51 -4.14 -0.35 5.71
C TYR A 51 -3.44 -1.62 6.23
N LEU A 52 -2.48 -2.17 5.47
CA LEU A 52 -1.69 -3.33 5.90
C LEU A 52 -0.85 -3.03 7.14
N CYS A 53 -0.13 -1.91 7.16
CA CYS A 53 0.69 -1.55 8.30
C CYS A 53 -0.15 -1.35 9.56
N GLU A 54 -1.33 -0.72 9.46
CA GLU A 54 -2.27 -0.58 10.56
C GLU A 54 -2.72 -1.96 11.10
N ASN A 55 -3.09 -2.90 10.23
CA ASN A 55 -3.51 -4.23 10.66
C ASN A 55 -2.36 -5.02 11.28
N ILE A 56 -1.17 -5.00 10.66
CA ILE A 56 0.01 -5.68 11.20
C ILE A 56 0.37 -5.12 12.59
N TYR A 57 0.23 -3.82 12.79
CA TYR A 57 0.48 -3.16 14.07
C TYR A 57 -0.58 -3.51 15.13
N LEU A 58 -1.86 -3.68 14.74
CA LEU A 58 -2.98 -4.01 15.62
C LEU A 58 -3.06 -5.51 15.94
N ILE A 59 -2.07 -6.00 16.71
CA ILE A 59 -1.91 -7.43 17.00
C ILE A 59 -3.10 -8.06 17.74
N GLU A 60 -3.69 -7.35 18.71
CA GLU A 60 -4.81 -7.87 19.51
C GLU A 60 -6.09 -7.96 18.69
N GLY A 61 -6.34 -6.97 17.81
CA GLY A 61 -7.48 -7.00 16.90
C GLY A 61 -7.39 -8.15 15.89
N ARG A 62 -6.18 -8.46 15.39
CA ARG A 62 -5.96 -9.64 14.53
C ARG A 62 -6.17 -10.95 15.28
N ALA A 63 -5.68 -11.04 16.52
CA ALA A 63 -5.89 -12.22 17.36
C ALA A 63 -7.38 -12.45 17.68
N SER A 64 -8.13 -11.37 17.93
CA SER A 64 -9.59 -11.47 18.13
C SER A 64 -10.29 -12.00 16.88
N LYS A 65 -9.99 -11.44 15.70
CA LYS A 65 -10.59 -11.89 14.43
C LYS A 65 -10.30 -13.36 14.11
N TYR A 66 -9.12 -13.85 14.50
CA TYR A 66 -8.76 -15.27 14.37
C TYR A 66 -9.72 -16.18 15.15
N LEU A 67 -10.18 -15.74 16.33
CA LEU A 67 -11.13 -16.51 17.14
C LEU A 67 -12.55 -16.47 16.59
N ASP A 68 -12.93 -15.36 15.95
CA ASP A 68 -14.26 -15.19 15.34
C ASP A 68 -14.40 -15.98 14.01
N ASP A 69 -13.29 -16.51 13.49
CA ASP A 69 -13.26 -17.29 12.26
C ASP A 69 -13.51 -18.78 12.53
N ASN A 70 -14.70 -19.24 12.14
CA ASN A 70 -15.12 -20.63 12.31
C ASN A 70 -14.37 -21.62 11.41
N SER A 71 -13.51 -21.15 10.49
CA SER A 71 -12.73 -22.00 9.60
C SER A 71 -11.36 -22.42 10.17
N GLN A 72 -11.03 -22.04 11.41
CA GLN A 72 -9.72 -22.32 12.01
C GLN A 72 -9.54 -23.78 12.44
N GLU A 73 -8.94 -24.59 11.57
CA GLU A 73 -8.70 -26.02 11.79
C GLU A 73 -7.75 -26.30 12.97
N ASN A 74 -6.80 -25.39 13.26
CA ASN A 74 -5.73 -25.58 14.24
C ASN A 74 -5.94 -24.82 15.57
N ILE A 75 -7.17 -24.43 15.87
CA ILE A 75 -7.47 -23.60 17.06
C ILE A 75 -7.07 -24.30 18.37
N VAL A 76 -7.29 -25.61 18.49
CA VAL A 76 -6.95 -26.39 19.70
C VAL A 76 -5.44 -26.41 19.95
N GLU A 77 -4.65 -26.64 18.91
CA GLU A 77 -3.19 -26.64 18.99
C GLU A 77 -2.65 -25.26 19.37
N THR A 78 -3.20 -24.21 18.75
CA THR A 78 -2.86 -22.81 19.02
C THR A 78 -3.14 -22.46 20.50
N LEU A 79 -4.32 -22.81 21.02
CA LEU A 79 -4.69 -22.57 22.41
C LEU A 79 -3.81 -23.38 23.40
N ASN A 80 -3.39 -24.58 23.02
CA ASN A 80 -2.47 -25.37 23.84
C ASN A 80 -1.07 -24.73 23.90
N ALA A 81 -0.56 -24.19 22.80
CA ALA A 81 0.72 -23.49 22.77
C ALA A 81 0.73 -22.22 23.66
N MET A 82 -0.42 -21.58 23.85
CA MET A 82 -0.53 -20.42 24.76
C MET A 82 -0.23 -20.76 26.23
N LYS A 83 -0.31 -22.03 26.65
CA LYS A 83 -0.01 -22.44 28.04
C LYS A 83 1.43 -22.14 28.45
N ASN A 84 2.33 -22.06 27.47
CA ASN A 84 3.75 -21.80 27.65
C ASN A 84 4.11 -20.30 27.60
N VAL A 85 3.11 -19.44 27.38
CA VAL A 85 3.28 -17.98 27.35
C VAL A 85 2.96 -17.40 28.72
N ASP A 86 3.64 -16.31 29.09
CA ASP A 86 3.43 -15.55 30.32
C ASP A 86 1.94 -15.27 30.56
N LYS A 87 1.40 -15.88 31.63
CA LYS A 87 -0.04 -15.85 31.96
C LYS A 87 -0.51 -14.51 32.50
N GLU A 88 0.39 -13.61 32.87
CA GLU A 88 0.03 -12.27 33.35
C GLU A 88 -0.46 -11.36 32.22
N ARG A 89 -0.17 -11.72 30.96
CA ARG A 89 -0.59 -10.97 29.77
C ARG A 89 -2.04 -11.25 29.38
N SER A 90 -2.67 -10.27 28.74
CA SER A 90 -4.03 -10.42 28.20
C SER A 90 -4.13 -11.62 27.25
N PHE A 91 -5.32 -12.20 27.15
CA PHE A 91 -5.54 -13.38 26.30
C PHE A 91 -5.14 -13.11 24.84
N ASN A 92 -5.60 -11.99 24.27
CA ASN A 92 -5.33 -11.64 22.88
C ASN A 92 -3.83 -11.36 22.63
N VAL A 93 -3.11 -10.80 23.60
CA VAL A 93 -1.65 -10.61 23.49
C VAL A 93 -0.93 -11.96 23.44
N ARG A 94 -1.30 -12.90 24.33
CA ARG A 94 -0.71 -14.25 24.34
C ARG A 94 -1.01 -15.01 23.04
N LEU A 95 -2.24 -14.91 22.55
CA LEU A 95 -2.66 -15.52 21.29
C LEU A 95 -1.87 -14.91 20.11
N ALA A 96 -1.73 -13.59 20.06
CA ALA A 96 -0.94 -12.89 19.05
C ALA A 96 0.55 -13.29 19.05
N GLU A 97 1.11 -13.63 20.21
CA GLU A 97 2.49 -14.15 20.28
C GLU A 97 2.59 -15.55 19.66
N VAL A 98 1.68 -16.46 19.99
CA VAL A 98 1.65 -17.82 19.41
C VAL A 98 1.43 -17.77 17.90
N LEU A 99 0.52 -16.93 17.42
CA LEU A 99 0.23 -16.73 16.00
C LEU A 99 1.35 -15.97 15.25
N GLY A 100 2.39 -15.51 15.96
CA GLY A 100 3.52 -14.79 15.37
C GLY A 100 3.24 -13.33 15.00
N TYR A 101 2.03 -12.81 15.24
CA TYR A 101 1.66 -11.42 14.92
C TYR A 101 2.52 -10.41 15.67
N SER A 102 2.85 -10.69 16.93
CA SER A 102 3.76 -9.86 17.73
C SER A 102 5.16 -9.75 17.12
N ALA A 103 5.67 -10.85 16.54
CA ALA A 103 6.96 -10.85 15.87
C ALA A 103 6.90 -10.05 14.56
N GLN A 104 5.84 -10.24 13.76
CA GLN A 104 5.60 -9.49 12.52
C GLN A 104 5.57 -7.97 12.79
N ALA A 105 4.79 -7.53 13.77
CA ALA A 105 4.69 -6.13 14.17
C ALA A 105 6.04 -5.54 14.59
N LYS A 106 6.80 -6.26 15.43
CA LYS A 106 8.16 -5.84 15.85
C LYS A 106 9.12 -5.71 14.67
N ILE A 107 9.11 -6.66 13.73
CA ILE A 107 9.97 -6.62 12.53
C ILE A 107 9.61 -5.41 11.66
N MET A 108 8.31 -5.19 11.43
CA MET A 108 7.82 -4.04 10.65
C MET A 108 8.25 -2.71 11.28
N MET A 109 7.98 -2.51 12.57
CA MET A 109 8.32 -1.25 13.27
C MET A 109 9.83 -1.02 13.34
N LYS A 110 10.63 -2.07 13.56
CA LYS A 110 12.09 -1.98 13.50
C LYS A 110 12.60 -1.58 12.12
N SER A 111 11.92 -2.01 11.05
CA SER A 111 12.26 -1.62 9.68
C SER A 111 11.87 -0.16 9.42
N LEU A 112 10.67 0.28 9.80
CA LEU A 112 10.22 1.67 9.68
C LEU A 112 11.08 2.65 10.48
N ARG A 113 11.53 2.26 11.68
CA ARG A 113 12.47 3.08 12.48
C ARG A 113 13.73 3.47 11.71
N LYS A 114 14.18 2.65 10.75
CA LYS A 114 15.38 2.95 9.95
C LYS A 114 15.18 4.14 9.01
N SER A 115 13.96 4.37 8.51
CA SER A 115 13.63 5.53 7.68
C SER A 115 13.33 6.79 8.49
N VAL A 116 13.07 6.67 9.81
CA VAL A 116 12.94 7.82 10.71
C VAL A 116 14.27 8.56 10.84
N HIS A 117 14.20 9.89 10.71
CA HIS A 117 15.34 10.78 10.88
C HIS A 117 16.01 10.58 12.25
N LYS A 118 17.36 10.54 12.29
CA LYS A 118 18.12 10.15 13.50
C LYS A 118 17.69 10.91 14.76
N LYS A 119 17.41 12.21 14.64
CA LYS A 119 16.99 13.09 15.76
C LYS A 119 15.60 12.78 16.32
N GLN A 120 14.76 12.07 15.57
CA GLN A 120 13.37 11.75 15.94
C GLN A 120 13.19 10.29 16.40
N ARG A 121 14.27 9.49 16.42
CA ARG A 121 14.17 8.05 16.70
C ARG A 121 13.80 7.74 18.15
N ASP A 122 14.29 8.52 19.10
CA ASP A 122 13.96 8.33 20.52
C ASP A 122 12.49 8.68 20.79
N GLU A 123 11.99 9.73 20.12
CA GLU A 123 10.58 10.12 20.15
C GLU A 123 9.70 9.04 19.50
N PHE A 124 10.14 8.46 18.38
CA PHE A 124 9.45 7.33 17.75
C PHE A 124 9.39 6.11 18.67
N ASP A 125 10.49 5.77 19.34
CA ASP A 125 10.51 4.67 20.31
C ASP A 125 9.61 4.95 21.52
N GLN A 126 9.47 6.22 21.91
CA GLN A 126 8.52 6.62 22.95
C GLN A 126 7.08 6.46 22.48
N ASP A 127 6.72 6.92 21.27
CA ASP A 127 5.38 6.76 20.71
C ASP A 127 4.96 5.27 20.64
N LEU A 128 5.92 4.37 20.39
CA LEU A 128 5.67 2.92 20.44
C LEU A 128 5.44 2.39 21.86
N ARG A 129 6.18 2.89 22.86
CA ARG A 129 5.97 2.54 24.27
C ARG A 129 4.64 3.06 24.80
N ASP A 130 4.20 4.21 24.30
CA ASP A 130 2.92 4.83 24.63
C ASP A 130 1.74 4.21 23.87
N CYS A 131 1.98 3.15 23.09
CA CYS A 131 0.98 2.43 22.31
C CYS A 131 0.14 3.35 21.41
N LYS A 132 0.77 4.35 20.78
CA LYS A 132 0.09 5.26 19.84
C LYS A 132 -0.46 4.48 18.64
N GLU A 133 -1.65 4.83 18.18
CA GLU A 133 -2.24 4.26 16.96
C GLU A 133 -1.33 4.46 15.76
N PHE A 134 -1.29 3.49 14.84
CA PHE A 134 -0.40 3.54 13.68
C PHE A 134 -0.62 4.79 12.82
N ASN A 135 -1.87 5.23 12.63
CA ASN A 135 -2.18 6.43 11.84
C ASN A 135 -1.60 7.71 12.45
N VAL A 136 -1.50 7.80 13.78
CA VAL A 136 -0.85 8.92 14.47
C VAL A 136 0.66 8.89 14.23
N ILE A 137 1.27 7.72 14.31
CA ILE A 137 2.70 7.51 14.01
C ILE A 137 2.97 7.85 12.54
N GLU A 138 2.19 7.31 11.60
CA GLU A 138 2.36 7.52 10.16
C GLU A 138 2.23 9.01 9.79
N SER A 139 1.25 9.71 10.35
CA SER A 139 1.06 11.15 10.12
C SER A 139 2.24 11.99 10.60
N LYS A 140 2.90 11.58 11.69
CA LYS A 140 4.03 12.29 12.31
C LYS A 140 5.34 12.05 11.57
N TYR A 141 5.63 10.80 11.23
CA TYR A 141 6.93 10.40 10.65
C TYR A 141 6.92 10.27 9.12
N LYS A 142 5.73 10.29 8.48
CA LYS A 142 5.51 10.36 7.03
C LYS A 142 6.29 9.31 6.25
N PHE A 143 6.02 8.03 6.55
CA PHE A 143 6.70 6.93 5.87
C PHE A 143 6.37 6.89 4.38
N SER A 144 7.40 6.79 3.54
CA SER A 144 7.20 6.62 2.09
C SER A 144 6.54 5.26 1.79
N ALA A 145 5.79 5.15 0.69
CA ALA A 145 5.24 3.87 0.23
C ALA A 145 6.34 2.80 0.06
N LYS A 146 7.53 3.21 -0.38
CA LYS A 146 8.70 2.33 -0.49
C LYS A 146 9.13 1.78 0.87
N ASP A 147 9.21 2.61 1.90
CA ASP A 147 9.62 2.17 3.24
C ASP A 147 8.54 1.32 3.91
N LYS A 148 7.26 1.64 3.68
CA LYS A 148 6.11 0.83 4.09
C LYS A 148 6.20 -0.57 3.48
N LEU A 149 6.31 -0.69 2.15
CA LEU A 149 6.43 -1.97 1.46
C LEU A 149 7.63 -2.79 1.95
N LYS A 150 8.83 -2.20 2.01
CA LYS A 150 10.02 -2.90 2.52
C LYS A 150 9.81 -3.47 3.92
N SER A 151 9.11 -2.73 4.78
CA SER A 151 8.86 -3.13 6.16
C SER A 151 7.83 -4.25 6.26
N VAL A 152 6.78 -4.18 5.43
CA VAL A 152 5.77 -5.24 5.32
C VAL A 152 6.38 -6.53 4.75
N LEU A 153 7.15 -6.47 3.67
CA LEU A 153 7.79 -7.66 3.08
C LEU A 153 8.77 -8.34 4.05
N LYS A 154 9.50 -7.56 4.86
CA LYS A 154 10.34 -8.12 5.93
C LYS A 154 9.53 -8.80 7.01
N ALA A 155 8.40 -8.20 7.42
CA ALA A 155 7.52 -8.80 8.41
C ALA A 155 6.89 -10.11 7.90
N CYS A 156 6.72 -10.26 6.59
CA CYS A 156 6.26 -11.49 5.94
C CYS A 156 7.33 -12.59 5.89
N GLY A 157 8.61 -12.25 6.12
CA GLY A 157 9.71 -13.17 5.81
C GLY A 157 9.81 -13.49 4.32
N THR A 158 9.43 -12.54 3.45
CA THR A 158 9.45 -12.73 1.99
C THR A 158 10.85 -13.12 1.51
N PRO A 159 11.00 -14.19 0.71
CA PRO A 159 12.29 -14.57 0.12
C PRO A 159 12.92 -13.44 -0.69
N GLN A 160 14.25 -13.32 -0.67
CA GLN A 160 14.96 -12.18 -1.26
C GLN A 160 14.62 -11.94 -2.74
N ALA A 161 14.51 -13.00 -3.54
CA ALA A 161 14.15 -12.88 -4.96
C ALA A 161 12.76 -12.26 -5.18
N GLU A 162 11.75 -12.70 -4.41
CA GLU A 162 10.39 -12.15 -4.50
C GLU A 162 10.35 -10.74 -3.89
N TYR A 163 11.11 -10.49 -2.83
CA TYR A 163 11.26 -9.17 -2.21
C TYR A 163 11.74 -8.14 -3.22
N ASP A 164 12.80 -8.45 -3.97
CA ASP A 164 13.40 -7.53 -4.95
C ASP A 164 12.45 -7.30 -6.13
N LYS A 165 11.77 -8.35 -6.60
CA LYS A 165 10.75 -8.25 -7.65
C LYS A 165 9.59 -7.32 -7.25
N LEU A 166 8.97 -7.56 -6.09
CA LEU A 166 7.85 -6.75 -5.60
C LEU A 166 8.28 -5.30 -5.34
N LEU A 167 9.49 -5.10 -4.82
CA LEU A 167 10.03 -3.76 -4.63
C LEU A 167 10.28 -3.05 -5.96
N GLN A 168 10.70 -3.75 -7.01
CA GLN A 168 10.87 -3.19 -8.34
C GLN A 168 9.52 -2.74 -8.93
N VAL A 169 8.45 -3.54 -8.78
CA VAL A 169 7.09 -3.16 -9.19
C VAL A 169 6.68 -1.85 -8.54
N ASN A 170 6.83 -1.75 -7.22
CA ASN A 170 6.50 -0.54 -6.48
C ASN A 170 7.36 0.65 -6.91
N ASN A 171 8.68 0.48 -7.07
CA ASN A 171 9.54 1.58 -7.50
C ASN A 171 9.12 2.10 -8.88
N LYS A 172 8.87 1.22 -9.86
CA LYS A 172 8.41 1.63 -11.20
C LYS A 172 7.16 2.52 -11.13
N LEU A 173 6.17 2.13 -10.34
CA LEU A 173 4.94 2.91 -10.15
C LEU A 173 5.20 4.28 -9.50
N PHE A 174 5.93 4.30 -8.39
CA PHE A 174 6.16 5.55 -7.65
C PHE A 174 7.16 6.48 -8.34
N ASP A 175 8.10 5.95 -9.13
CA ASP A 175 9.01 6.75 -9.96
C ASP A 175 8.21 7.44 -11.07
N ALA A 176 7.30 6.72 -11.75
CA ALA A 176 6.39 7.30 -12.73
C ALA A 176 5.48 8.37 -12.07
N ARG A 177 4.81 8.06 -10.96
CA ARG A 177 3.97 9.04 -10.22
C ARG A 177 4.76 10.26 -9.77
N ASN A 178 6.00 10.10 -9.31
CA ASN A 178 6.81 11.22 -8.86
C ASN A 178 7.26 12.10 -10.03
N ALA A 179 7.57 11.50 -11.19
CA ALA A 179 7.83 12.27 -12.40
C ALA A 179 6.61 13.14 -12.76
N LEU A 180 5.39 12.60 -12.64
CA LEU A 180 4.15 13.37 -12.82
C LEU A 180 3.98 14.48 -11.79
N ALA A 181 4.15 14.16 -10.51
CA ALA A 181 3.94 15.12 -9.43
C ALA A 181 4.93 16.30 -9.47
N HIS A 182 6.11 16.08 -10.05
CA HIS A 182 7.11 17.13 -10.22
C HIS A 182 6.99 17.89 -11.54
N GLY A 183 6.17 17.42 -12.48
CA GLY A 183 5.62 18.17 -13.63
C GLY A 183 6.61 19.11 -14.31
N ARG A 184 7.88 18.69 -14.47
CA ARG A 184 8.93 19.59 -14.93
C ARG A 184 8.71 19.88 -16.41
N ALA A 185 8.84 21.15 -16.78
CA ALA A 185 9.03 21.50 -18.18
C ALA A 185 10.38 20.89 -18.62
N GLU A 186 10.34 20.04 -19.65
CA GLU A 186 11.52 19.41 -20.21
C GLU A 186 11.88 20.13 -21.51
N TYR A 187 13.14 20.56 -21.65
CA TYR A 187 13.67 20.97 -22.94
C TYR A 187 14.01 19.71 -23.72
N LEU A 188 13.38 19.57 -24.89
CA LEU A 188 13.48 18.39 -25.71
C LEU A 188 13.83 18.83 -27.12
N ASP A 189 14.98 18.35 -27.59
CA ASP A 189 15.50 18.65 -28.92
C ASP A 189 15.27 17.44 -29.82
N ALA A 190 14.29 17.54 -30.71
CA ALA A 190 13.93 16.48 -31.65
C ALA A 190 14.45 16.82 -33.05
N ASN A 191 15.50 16.13 -33.49
CA ASN A 191 15.99 16.24 -34.86
C ASN A 191 15.07 15.45 -35.80
N PHE A 192 14.43 16.12 -36.75
CA PHE A 192 13.66 15.47 -37.80
C PHE A 192 14.32 15.64 -39.17
N LYS A 193 14.20 14.61 -40.01
CA LYS A 193 14.53 14.70 -41.43
C LYS A 193 13.21 14.84 -42.18
N SER A 194 13.04 15.93 -42.92
CA SER A 194 11.94 16.04 -43.89
C SER A 194 12.20 15.04 -45.01
N ASN A 195 11.49 13.92 -45.02
CA ASN A 195 11.23 13.25 -46.29
C ASN A 195 9.98 13.90 -46.85
N ASP A 196 10.10 14.46 -48.05
CA ASP A 196 9.01 15.08 -48.80
C ASP A 196 7.82 14.09 -48.93
N GLU A 197 6.60 14.66 -48.94
CA GLU A 197 5.28 14.01 -49.10
C GLU A 197 4.43 13.71 -47.85
N LEU A 198 4.48 14.55 -46.80
CA LEU A 198 3.40 14.58 -45.81
C LEU A 198 2.78 15.97 -45.70
N SER A 199 1.44 15.98 -45.65
CA SER A 199 0.63 17.18 -45.52
C SER A 199 1.06 17.99 -44.30
N VAL A 200 1.00 19.33 -44.38
CA VAL A 200 1.52 20.27 -43.37
C VAL A 200 0.96 20.03 -41.96
N SER A 201 -0.15 19.29 -41.82
CA SER A 201 -0.73 18.89 -40.52
C SER A 201 -0.15 17.59 -39.92
N GLU A 202 0.56 16.76 -40.68
CA GLU A 202 1.10 15.46 -40.24
C GLU A 202 2.63 15.46 -40.09
N ALA A 203 3.31 16.53 -40.51
CA ALA A 203 4.77 16.59 -40.67
C ALA A 203 5.54 17.19 -39.48
N VAL A 204 4.89 17.61 -38.39
CA VAL A 204 5.57 18.11 -37.19
C VAL A 204 5.69 16.97 -36.17
N PRO A 205 6.88 16.43 -35.91
CA PRO A 205 7.05 15.40 -34.90
C PRO A 205 6.66 15.96 -33.53
N THR A 206 5.75 15.28 -32.84
CA THR A 206 5.37 15.64 -31.49
C THR A 206 6.53 15.36 -30.55
N VAL A 207 6.93 16.38 -29.81
CA VAL A 207 7.95 16.25 -28.78
C VAL A 207 7.29 15.66 -27.52
N THR A 208 7.74 14.49 -27.08
CA THR A 208 7.18 13.78 -25.92
C THR A 208 8.15 13.86 -24.74
N ALA A 209 7.68 14.36 -23.60
CA ALA A 209 8.47 14.39 -22.38
C ALA A 209 8.71 12.99 -21.81
N GLY A 210 9.84 12.78 -21.13
CA GLY A 210 10.20 11.50 -20.55
C GLY A 210 9.15 10.99 -19.54
N TRP A 211 8.48 11.90 -18.83
CA TRP A 211 7.36 11.53 -17.95
C TRP A 211 6.09 11.12 -18.71
N GLN A 212 5.85 11.67 -19.90
CA GLN A 212 4.72 11.29 -20.75
C GLN A 212 4.89 9.87 -21.27
N GLU A 213 6.12 9.51 -21.67
CA GLU A 213 6.44 8.17 -22.13
C GLU A 213 6.18 7.10 -21.08
N GLN A 214 6.34 7.38 -19.79
CA GLN A 214 6.08 6.42 -18.71
C GLN A 214 4.58 6.23 -18.41
N CYS A 215 3.74 7.11 -18.96
CA CYS A 215 2.33 7.22 -18.62
C CYS A 215 1.42 7.09 -19.85
N THR A 216 1.84 6.30 -20.84
CA THR A 216 0.94 5.83 -21.90
C THR A 216 -0.13 4.91 -21.33
N LEU A 217 -1.27 4.74 -22.00
CA LEU A 217 -2.35 3.87 -21.52
C LEU A 217 -1.86 2.43 -21.35
N GLU A 218 -1.05 1.93 -22.27
CA GLU A 218 -0.48 0.58 -22.21
C GLU A 218 0.37 0.37 -20.95
N LYS A 219 1.30 1.31 -20.68
CA LYS A 219 2.16 1.22 -19.50
C LYS A 219 1.37 1.38 -18.22
N ALA A 220 0.37 2.27 -18.20
CA ALA A 220 -0.51 2.44 -17.06
C ALA A 220 -1.33 1.17 -16.76
N LYS A 221 -1.85 0.49 -17.79
CA LYS A 221 -2.52 -0.82 -17.64
C LYS A 221 -1.57 -1.85 -17.04
N ALA A 222 -0.35 -1.98 -17.58
CA ALA A 222 0.65 -2.91 -17.07
C ALA A 222 1.04 -2.61 -15.60
N MET A 223 1.20 -1.34 -15.24
CA MET A 223 1.47 -0.92 -13.86
C MET A 223 0.30 -1.23 -12.92
N TYR A 224 -0.94 -1.02 -13.37
CA TYR A 224 -2.13 -1.37 -12.59
C TYR A 224 -2.21 -2.88 -12.32
N GLU A 225 -2.06 -3.72 -13.34
CA GLU A 225 -2.07 -5.18 -13.19
C GLU A 225 -0.96 -5.67 -12.25
N SER A 226 0.28 -5.20 -12.46
CA SER A 226 1.41 -5.54 -11.59
C SER A 226 1.17 -5.11 -10.13
N SER A 227 0.49 -3.98 -9.93
CA SER A 227 0.15 -3.48 -8.60
C SER A 227 -0.96 -4.31 -7.93
N LYS A 228 -1.92 -4.81 -8.70
CA LYS A 228 -2.93 -5.76 -8.20
C LYS A 228 -2.29 -7.06 -7.75
N GLU A 229 -1.35 -7.60 -8.52
CA GLU A 229 -0.59 -8.78 -8.14
C GLU A 229 0.20 -8.58 -6.83
N LEU A 230 0.84 -7.41 -6.69
CA LEU A 230 1.51 -7.03 -5.45
C LEU A 230 0.53 -6.99 -4.27
N ILE A 231 -0.63 -6.37 -4.43
CA ILE A 231 -1.67 -6.31 -3.39
C ILE A 231 -2.20 -7.71 -3.05
N ALA A 232 -2.44 -8.56 -4.05
CA ALA A 232 -2.90 -9.93 -3.86
C ALA A 232 -1.87 -10.77 -3.09
N TYR A 233 -0.58 -10.62 -3.40
CA TYR A 233 0.50 -11.27 -2.65
C TYR A 233 0.48 -10.86 -1.17
N LEU A 234 0.44 -9.55 -0.89
CA LEU A 234 0.47 -9.04 0.48
C LEU A 234 -0.80 -9.41 1.25
N ASN A 235 -1.96 -9.37 0.58
CA ASN A 235 -3.22 -9.84 1.14
C ASN A 235 -3.12 -11.29 1.59
N LYS A 236 -2.70 -12.18 0.69
CA LYS A 236 -2.53 -13.62 0.99
C LYS A 236 -1.56 -13.85 2.15
N ALA A 237 -0.51 -13.05 2.25
CA ALA A 237 0.49 -13.18 3.30
C ALA A 237 0.00 -12.79 4.71
N PHE A 238 -0.90 -11.80 4.83
CA PHE A 238 -1.22 -11.21 6.13
C PHE A 238 -2.67 -11.33 6.57
N LEU A 239 -3.60 -11.20 5.63
CA LEU A 239 -5.02 -10.98 5.91
C LEU A 239 -5.91 -12.07 5.30
N ALA A 240 -5.47 -12.69 4.20
CA ALA A 240 -6.19 -13.72 3.44
C ALA A 240 -7.63 -13.32 3.04
N GLU A 241 -7.86 -12.03 2.77
CA GLU A 241 -9.20 -11.53 2.46
C GLU A 241 -9.63 -11.96 1.05
N SER A 242 -10.91 -12.28 0.87
CA SER A 242 -11.40 -12.70 -0.44
C SER A 242 -11.37 -11.58 -1.48
N GLN A 243 -11.55 -10.33 -1.04
CA GLN A 243 -11.68 -9.17 -1.93
C GLN A 243 -10.94 -7.94 -1.40
N PRO A 244 -9.59 -7.92 -1.43
CA PRO A 244 -8.78 -6.85 -0.85
C PRO A 244 -8.94 -5.48 -1.53
N LEU A 245 -9.55 -5.42 -2.73
CA LEU A 245 -9.81 -4.19 -3.47
C LEU A 245 -11.29 -3.80 -3.57
N ASN A 246 -12.22 -4.61 -3.03
CA ASN A 246 -13.66 -4.34 -3.07
C ASN A 246 -14.26 -4.27 -1.65
N ARG A 247 -13.55 -3.63 -0.73
CA ARG A 247 -13.98 -3.52 0.66
C ARG A 247 -14.87 -2.30 0.89
N LEU A 248 -16.03 -2.51 1.51
CA LEU A 248 -16.94 -1.45 1.94
C LEU A 248 -16.40 -0.74 3.20
N SER A 249 -16.51 0.59 3.25
CA SER A 249 -16.21 1.39 4.44
C SER A 249 -17.00 0.90 5.66
N SER A 250 -16.39 0.93 6.85
CA SER A 250 -17.04 0.52 8.10
C SER A 250 -17.27 1.71 9.02
N GLN A 251 -18.39 1.74 9.74
CA GLN A 251 -18.69 2.75 10.77
C GLN A 251 -19.15 2.07 12.06
N VAL A 252 -18.68 2.57 13.19
CA VAL A 252 -19.13 2.20 14.53
C VAL A 252 -19.59 3.48 15.23
N SER A 253 -20.85 3.51 15.65
CA SER A 253 -21.44 4.64 16.37
C SER A 253 -21.51 4.31 17.86
N ALA A 254 -21.05 5.22 18.72
CA ALA A 254 -21.24 5.15 20.16
C ALA A 254 -22.10 6.34 20.62
N VAL A 255 -23.16 6.04 21.38
CA VAL A 255 -24.05 7.04 21.98
C VAL A 255 -23.63 7.24 23.43
N SER A 256 -23.43 8.50 23.86
CA SER A 256 -23.20 8.88 25.27
C SER A 256 -24.36 9.66 25.87
#